data_AF-L8J097-F1
#
_entry.id   AF-L8J097-F1
#
_cell.length_a   1.000
_cell.length_b   1.000
_cell.length_c   1.000
_cell.angle_alpha   90.00
_cell.angle_beta   90.00
_cell.angle_gamma   90.00
#
_symmetry.space_group_name_H-M   'P 1'
#
loop_
_entity.id
_entity.type
_entity.pdbx_description
1 polymer ?
#
loop_
_entity_poly.entity_id
_entity_poly.type
_entity_poly.pdbx_seq_one_letter_code
_entity_poly.pdbx_strand_id
1 'polypeptide(L)'
;AQGQNAWAGLDFGMLSSFKKACTLYGPTSPYCVEFLRRWADHWMPYDFFQVAKMVLNPQQLLQWQMWVDDEARQMMTDQQSRGNPSNLTYNILTGMGAMADMTAQLDNIIPQMLHFITEISCKAWAKVDNVNYDGSFVKITQGHEEEYTQFIGKLKDAVKKSIRDETLQNIILKQLAFENANEEC
;
A
#
# COMPACT_ATOMS: atom_id res chain seq x y z
N ALA A 1 0.56 36.80 -12.59
CA ALA A 1 -0.16 36.36 -11.37
C ALA A 1 -0.21 34.84 -11.42
N GLN A 2 0.62 34.17 -10.63
CA GLN A 2 0.68 32.72 -10.55
C GLN A 2 -0.62 32.21 -9.94
N GLY A 3 -1.28 31.26 -10.60
CA GLY A 3 -2.46 30.60 -10.07
C GLY A 3 -2.07 29.88 -8.78
N GLN A 4 -2.74 30.22 -7.69
CA GLN A 4 -2.63 29.49 -6.43
C GLN A 4 -2.99 28.03 -6.71
N ASN A 5 -2.08 27.10 -6.41
CA ASN A 5 -2.40 25.68 -6.32
C ASN A 5 -3.43 25.54 -5.19
N ALA A 6 -4.71 25.47 -5.53
CA ALA A 6 -5.77 25.22 -4.56
C ALA A 6 -5.77 23.73 -4.22
N TRP A 7 -5.60 23.39 -2.93
CA TRP A 7 -5.78 22.02 -2.47
C TRP A 7 -7.23 21.58 -2.71
N ALA A 8 -7.40 20.53 -3.51
CA ALA A 8 -8.69 19.84 -3.62
C ALA A 8 -8.76 18.81 -2.50
N GLY A 9 -9.75 18.95 -1.61
CA GLY A 9 -9.89 18.05 -0.49
C GLY A 9 -10.12 16.58 -0.89
N LEU A 10 -9.78 15.68 0.02
CA LEU A 10 -10.01 14.25 -0.17
C LEU A 10 -11.51 13.95 -0.41
N ASP A 11 -11.81 13.24 -1.49
CA ASP A 11 -13.16 12.78 -1.79
C ASP A 11 -13.56 11.67 -0.79
N PHE A 12 -14.47 12.00 0.13
CA PHE A 12 -14.97 11.07 1.14
C PHE A 12 -15.71 9.85 0.54
N GLY A 13 -16.36 10.00 -0.62
CA GLY A 13 -17.03 8.90 -1.31
C GLY A 13 -16.02 7.89 -1.87
N MET A 14 -14.96 8.39 -2.50
CA MET A 14 -13.83 7.56 -2.95
C MET A 14 -13.10 6.92 -1.77
N LEU A 15 -12.87 7.67 -0.68
CA LEU A 15 -12.25 7.14 0.53
C LEU A 15 -13.05 5.98 1.14
N SER A 16 -14.38 6.13 1.23
CA SER A 16 -15.25 5.08 1.74
C SER A 16 -15.17 3.82 0.87
N SER A 17 -15.20 3.99 -0.46
CA SER A 17 -15.07 2.90 -1.42
C SER A 17 -13.71 2.20 -1.32
N PHE A 18 -12.63 2.98 -1.18
CA PHE A 18 -11.28 2.46 -1.00
C PHE A 18 -11.13 1.68 0.31
N LYS A 19 -11.65 2.21 1.41
CA LYS A 19 -11.63 1.52 2.70
C LYS A 19 -12.37 0.18 2.63
N LYS A 20 -13.56 0.14 2.01
CA LYS A 20 -14.31 -1.11 1.78
C LYS A 20 -13.50 -2.11 0.96
N ALA A 21 -12.85 -1.66 -0.11
CA ALA A 21 -11.97 -2.51 -0.92
C ALA A 21 -10.81 -3.08 -0.11
N CYS A 22 -10.13 -2.27 0.70
CA CYS A 22 -9.03 -2.73 1.56
C CYS A 22 -9.50 -3.72 2.63
N THR A 23 -10.72 -3.56 3.17
CA THR A 23 -11.31 -4.54 4.08
C THR A 23 -11.63 -5.86 3.39
N LEU A 24 -12.16 -5.81 2.16
CA LEU A 24 -12.59 -7.00 1.43
C LEU A 24 -11.42 -7.81 0.84
N TYR A 25 -10.45 -7.13 0.22
CA TYR A 25 -9.36 -7.76 -0.53
C TYR A 25 -8.00 -7.70 0.19
N GLY A 26 -7.92 -6.94 1.28
CA GLY A 26 -6.66 -6.60 1.94
C GLY A 26 -5.99 -5.36 1.33
N PRO A 27 -5.35 -4.51 2.15
CA PRO A 27 -4.78 -3.23 1.72
C PRO A 27 -3.68 -3.38 0.66
N THR A 28 -2.95 -4.49 0.66
CA THR A 28 -1.84 -4.74 -0.29
C THR A 28 -2.23 -5.59 -1.50
N SER A 29 -3.52 -5.87 -1.67
CA SER A 29 -3.99 -6.54 -2.90
C SER A 29 -3.67 -5.69 -4.14
N PRO A 30 -3.37 -6.32 -5.29
CA PRO A 30 -3.11 -5.59 -6.54
C PRO A 30 -4.25 -4.63 -6.91
N TYR A 31 -5.49 -5.01 -6.63
CA TYR A 31 -6.67 -4.17 -6.83
C TYR A 31 -6.62 -2.89 -5.97
N CYS A 32 -6.34 -3.01 -4.67
CA CYS A 32 -6.28 -1.84 -3.78
C CYS A 32 -5.11 -0.91 -4.14
N VAL A 33 -3.93 -1.46 -4.46
CA VAL A 33 -2.78 -0.65 -4.84
C VAL A 33 -3.05 0.12 -6.14
N GLU A 34 -3.69 -0.52 -7.13
CA GLU A 34 -4.04 0.16 -8.38
C GLU A 34 -5.18 1.18 -8.20
N PHE A 35 -6.16 0.89 -7.34
CA PHE A 35 -7.18 1.86 -6.95
C PHE A 35 -6.53 3.12 -6.36
N LEU A 36 -5.64 2.94 -5.38
CA LEU A 36 -4.92 4.03 -4.72
C LEU A 36 -4.13 4.84 -5.74
N ARG A 37 -3.35 4.17 -6.60
CA ARG A 37 -2.52 4.84 -7.63
C ARG A 37 -3.34 5.74 -8.55
N ARG A 38 -4.49 5.26 -9.03
CA ARG A 38 -5.34 6.04 -9.95
C ARG A 38 -6.03 7.20 -9.25
N TRP A 39 -6.38 7.02 -7.99
CA TRP A 39 -7.03 8.06 -7.20
C TRP A 39 -6.04 9.16 -6.76
N ALA A 40 -4.78 8.79 -6.54
CA ALA A 40 -3.76 9.66 -5.95
C ALA A 40 -2.90 10.45 -6.96
N ASP A 41 -3.33 10.55 -8.22
CA ASP A 41 -2.57 11.19 -9.32
C ASP A 41 -2.10 12.63 -9.01
N HIS A 42 -2.78 13.33 -8.10
CA HIS A 42 -2.49 14.70 -7.70
C HIS A 42 -2.18 14.88 -6.20
N TRP A 43 -1.88 13.78 -5.50
CA TRP A 43 -1.71 13.82 -4.04
C TRP A 43 -0.31 14.23 -3.62
N MET A 44 -0.25 15.07 -2.59
CA MET A 44 0.98 15.37 -1.87
C MET A 44 1.20 14.35 -0.75
N PRO A 45 2.41 14.28 -0.15
CA PRO A 45 2.67 13.36 0.96
C PRO A 45 1.67 13.47 2.12
N TYR A 46 1.17 14.69 2.38
CA TYR A 46 0.12 14.92 3.38
C TYR A 46 -1.15 14.10 3.09
N ASP A 47 -1.62 14.10 1.85
CA ASP A 47 -2.85 13.40 1.44
C ASP A 47 -2.70 11.89 1.59
N PHE A 48 -1.57 11.35 1.13
CA PHE A 48 -1.22 9.94 1.33
C PHE A 48 -1.21 9.57 2.81
N PHE A 49 -0.63 10.41 3.66
CA PHE A 49 -0.61 10.17 5.11
C PHE A 49 -2.01 10.18 5.73
N GLN A 50 -2.90 11.09 5.32
CA GLN A 50 -4.28 11.10 5.81
C GLN A 50 -5.03 9.83 5.41
N VAL A 51 -4.90 9.39 4.15
CA VAL A 51 -5.56 8.15 3.68
C VAL A 51 -4.97 6.92 4.36
N ALA A 52 -3.65 6.83 4.49
CA ALA A 52 -2.99 5.77 5.24
C ALA A 52 -3.53 5.69 6.68
N LYS A 53 -3.62 6.82 7.37
CA LYS A 53 -4.15 6.90 8.74
C LYS A 53 -5.61 6.46 8.87
N MET A 54 -6.43 6.67 7.84
CA MET A 54 -7.87 6.33 7.86
C MET A 54 -8.17 4.87 7.48
N VAL A 55 -7.28 4.25 6.69
CA VAL A 55 -7.46 2.91 6.11
C VAL A 55 -6.63 1.86 6.85
N LEU A 56 -5.38 2.17 7.18
CA LEU A 56 -4.46 1.25 7.85
C LEU A 56 -4.65 1.31 9.38
N ASN A 57 -4.35 0.21 10.05
CA ASN A 57 -4.26 0.22 11.50
C ASN A 57 -2.91 0.82 11.98
N PRO A 58 -2.71 1.09 13.29
CA PRO A 58 -1.50 1.76 13.77
C PRO A 58 -0.19 1.05 13.43
N GLN A 59 -0.14 -0.28 13.47
CA GLN A 59 1.06 -1.05 13.14
C GLN A 59 1.39 -0.96 11.64
N GLN A 60 0.37 -1.13 10.79
CA GLN A 60 0.50 -1.00 9.34
C GLN A 60 0.87 0.41 8.92
N LEU A 61 0.33 1.43 9.59
CA LEU A 61 0.69 2.82 9.35
C LEU A 61 2.18 3.07 9.64
N LEU A 62 2.69 2.57 10.77
CA LEU A 62 4.11 2.69 11.10
C LEU A 62 4.99 1.99 10.05
N GLN A 63 4.62 0.77 9.67
CA GLN A 63 5.34 0.02 8.65
C GLN A 63 5.33 0.73 7.29
N TRP A 64 4.18 1.29 6.89
CA TRP A 64 4.07 2.08 5.67
C TRP A 64 5.02 3.28 5.70
N GLN A 65 5.09 4.03 6.81
CA GLN A 65 6.02 5.15 6.95
C GLN A 65 7.49 4.72 6.83
N MET A 66 7.86 3.57 7.42
CA MET A 66 9.20 3.00 7.26
C MET A 66 9.51 2.64 5.81
N TRP A 67 8.55 2.06 5.10
CA TRP A 67 8.73 1.75 3.68
C TRP A 67 8.78 2.99 2.79
N VAL A 68 8.03 4.05 3.12
CA VAL A 68 8.14 5.35 2.43
C VAL A 68 9.54 5.93 2.60
N ASP A 69 10.14 5.84 3.80
CA ASP A 69 11.53 6.26 4.02
C ASP A 69 12.52 5.48 3.15
N ASP A 70 12.42 4.15 3.13
CA ASP A 70 13.29 3.28 2.32
C ASP A 70 13.16 3.57 0.81
N GLU A 71 11.92 3.62 0.31
CA GLU A 71 11.64 3.94 -1.10
C GLU A 71 12.13 5.34 -1.48
N ALA A 72 11.97 6.33 -0.60
CA ALA A 72 12.46 7.67 -0.85
C ALA A 72 13.99 7.74 -0.94
N ARG A 73 14.72 6.98 -0.11
CA ARG A 73 16.20 6.90 -0.17
C ARG A 73 16.67 6.26 -1.48
N GLN A 74 16.00 5.19 -1.91
CA GLN A 74 16.30 4.52 -3.17
C GLN A 74 16.01 5.46 -4.36
N MET A 75 14.85 6.14 -4.33
CA MET A 75 14.48 7.13 -5.35
C MET A 75 15.51 8.27 -5.44
N MET A 76 15.95 8.82 -4.31
CA MET A 76 16.98 9.87 -4.29
C MET A 76 18.31 9.40 -4.90
N THR A 77 18.70 8.14 -4.66
CA THR A 77 19.92 7.57 -5.23
C THR A 77 19.83 7.45 -6.76
N ASP A 78 18.70 6.96 -7.28
CA ASP A 78 18.44 6.90 -8.72
C ASP A 78 18.41 8.31 -9.35
N GLN A 79 17.71 9.26 -8.75
CA GLN A 79 17.61 10.62 -9.29
C GLN A 79 18.95 11.36 -9.26
N GLN A 80 19.78 11.16 -8.23
CA GLN A 80 21.14 11.73 -8.18
C GLN A 80 22.01 11.20 -9.32
N SER A 81 21.91 9.91 -9.65
CA SER A 81 22.65 9.32 -10.79
C SER A 81 22.26 9.93 -12.14
N ARG A 82 21.04 10.49 -12.23
CA ARG A 82 20.49 11.15 -13.42
C ARG A 82 20.64 12.68 -13.39
N GLY A 83 21.34 13.24 -12.40
CA GLY A 83 21.55 14.68 -12.25
C GLY A 83 20.38 15.46 -11.63
N ASN A 84 19.35 14.78 -11.12
CA ASN A 84 18.20 15.35 -10.42
C ASN A 84 17.52 16.54 -11.15
N PRO A 85 17.04 16.36 -12.39
CA PRO A 85 16.51 17.45 -13.21
C PRO A 85 15.29 18.15 -12.59
N SER A 86 14.55 17.45 -11.72
CA SER A 86 13.35 17.98 -11.06
C SER A 86 13.64 18.69 -9.73
N ASN A 87 14.91 18.83 -9.32
CA ASN A 87 15.31 19.37 -8.00
C ASN A 87 14.61 18.64 -6.83
N LEU A 88 14.41 17.33 -6.97
CA LEU A 88 13.77 16.50 -5.97
C LEU A 88 14.61 16.46 -4.69
N THR A 89 13.96 16.50 -3.54
CA THR A 89 14.60 16.33 -2.24
C THR A 89 13.90 15.24 -1.44
N TYR A 90 14.62 14.65 -0.50
CA TYR A 90 14.04 13.66 0.41
C TYR A 90 12.81 14.21 1.15
N ASN A 91 12.85 15.48 1.60
CA ASN A 91 11.73 16.12 2.28
C ASN A 91 10.50 16.26 1.37
N ILE A 92 10.69 16.56 0.08
CA ILE A 92 9.59 16.62 -0.91
C ILE A 92 8.93 15.25 -1.08
N LEU A 93 9.74 14.19 -1.14
CA LEU A 93 9.25 12.83 -1.29
C LEU A 93 8.45 12.35 -0.07
N THR A 94 8.95 12.60 1.14
CA THR A 94 8.38 12.04 2.37
C THR A 94 7.40 12.98 3.07
N GLY A 95 7.35 14.26 2.70
CA GLY A 95 6.60 15.27 3.45
C GLY A 95 7.16 15.52 4.84
N MET A 96 8.47 15.34 5.04
CA MET A 96 9.14 15.55 6.33
C MET A 96 9.97 16.82 6.34
N GLY A 97 10.44 17.22 7.53
CA GLY A 97 11.32 18.37 7.71
C GLY A 97 10.70 19.66 7.19
N ALA A 98 11.33 20.28 6.20
CA ALA A 98 10.83 21.52 5.58
C ALA A 98 9.45 21.37 4.93
N MET A 99 9.06 20.14 4.58
CA MET A 99 7.77 19.81 3.95
C MET A 99 6.77 19.18 4.93
N ALA A 100 7.01 19.27 6.25
CA ALA A 100 6.10 18.72 7.27
C ALA A 100 4.73 19.43 7.30
N ASP A 101 4.70 20.70 6.92
CA ASP A 101 3.47 21.49 6.84
C ASP A 101 2.82 21.36 5.45
N MET A 102 1.50 21.25 5.44
CA MET A 102 0.71 21.14 4.21
C MET A 102 0.85 22.38 3.31
N THR A 103 0.93 23.58 3.89
CA THR A 103 1.11 24.83 3.14
C THR A 103 2.47 24.85 2.47
N ALA A 104 3.51 24.38 3.17
CA ALA A 104 4.84 24.25 2.59
C ALA A 104 4.86 23.25 1.42
N GLN A 105 4.09 22.16 1.49
CA GLN A 105 3.92 21.23 0.37
C GLN A 105 3.24 21.91 -0.83
N LEU A 106 2.17 22.68 -0.61
CA LEU A 106 1.45 23.39 -1.68
C LEU A 106 2.31 24.41 -2.43
N ASP A 107 3.20 25.10 -1.71
CA ASP A 107 4.05 26.15 -2.28
C ASP A 107 5.27 25.59 -3.03
N ASN A 108 5.76 24.41 -2.67
CA ASN A 108 7.04 23.88 -3.14
C ASN A 108 6.92 22.64 -4.04
N ILE A 109 5.82 21.90 -3.97
CA ILE A 109 5.61 20.70 -4.79
C ILE A 109 4.96 21.08 -6.12
N ILE A 110 5.67 20.83 -7.22
CA ILE A 110 5.17 21.04 -8.58
C ILE A 110 4.60 19.74 -9.16
N PRO A 111 3.70 19.80 -10.17
CA PRO A 111 3.05 18.61 -10.73
C PRO A 111 4.00 17.48 -11.16
N GLN A 112 5.19 17.83 -11.67
CA GLN A 112 6.20 16.85 -12.10
C GLN A 112 6.76 16.01 -10.95
N MET A 113 6.69 16.50 -9.71
CA MET A 113 7.15 15.79 -8.51
C MET A 113 6.11 14.78 -7.98
N LEU A 114 4.82 15.01 -8.26
CA LEU A 114 3.69 14.19 -7.76
C LEU A 114 3.78 12.75 -8.26
N HIS A 115 4.30 12.54 -9.47
CA HIS A 115 4.58 11.21 -10.00
C HIS A 115 5.50 10.40 -9.08
N PHE A 116 6.61 10.99 -8.63
CA PHE A 116 7.58 10.31 -7.76
C PHE A 116 6.98 10.03 -6.38
N ILE A 117 6.24 10.99 -5.82
CA ILE A 117 5.54 10.84 -4.53
C ILE A 117 4.53 9.69 -4.60
N THR A 118 3.76 9.61 -5.69
CA THR A 118 2.79 8.53 -5.92
C THR A 118 3.49 7.18 -6.06
N GLU A 119 4.59 7.13 -6.81
CA GLU A 119 5.35 5.91 -7.03
C GLU A 119 5.88 5.34 -5.70
N ILE A 120 6.60 6.15 -4.91
CA ILE A 120 7.14 5.69 -3.62
C ILE A 120 6.02 5.31 -2.65
N SER A 121 4.94 6.08 -2.60
CA SER A 121 3.83 5.84 -1.66
C SER A 121 3.11 4.54 -1.98
N CYS A 122 2.90 4.25 -3.27
CA CYS A 122 2.27 3.01 -3.73
C CYS A 122 3.19 1.80 -3.56
N LYS A 123 4.51 1.93 -3.83
CA LYS A 123 5.48 0.86 -3.58
C LYS A 123 5.55 0.53 -2.10
N ALA A 124 5.61 1.56 -1.24
CA ALA A 124 5.57 1.39 0.20
C ALA A 124 4.28 0.73 0.67
N TRP A 125 3.12 1.13 0.11
CA TRP A 125 1.83 0.53 0.44
C TRP A 125 1.79 -0.96 0.12
N ALA A 126 2.35 -1.37 -1.02
CA ALA A 126 2.41 -2.79 -1.41
C ALA A 126 3.29 -3.66 -0.50
N LYS A 127 4.22 -3.06 0.27
CA LYS A 127 5.09 -3.75 1.24
C LYS A 127 4.51 -3.88 2.64
N VAL A 128 3.34 -3.30 2.91
CA VAL A 128 2.69 -3.39 4.22
C VAL A 128 2.22 -4.83 4.48
N ASP A 129 2.46 -5.33 5.69
CA ASP A 129 1.99 -6.65 6.09
C ASP A 129 0.47 -6.64 6.24
N ASN A 130 -0.18 -7.69 5.72
CA ASN A 130 -1.59 -7.90 6.01
C ASN A 130 -1.72 -8.45 7.42
N VAL A 131 -2.47 -7.77 8.28
CA VAL A 131 -2.63 -8.11 9.71
C VAL A 131 -3.27 -9.48 9.96
N ASN A 132 -3.83 -10.11 8.92
CA ASN A 132 -4.27 -11.50 8.96
C ASN A 132 -3.12 -12.50 8.73
N TYR A 133 -1.87 -12.06 8.83
CA TYR A 133 -0.70 -12.89 8.62
C TYR A 133 0.19 -12.83 9.86
N ASP A 134 -0.13 -13.66 10.86
CA ASP A 134 0.80 -14.00 11.95
C ASP A 134 1.94 -14.93 11.47
N GLY A 135 2.13 -15.06 10.15
CA GLY A 135 2.99 -16.06 9.53
C GLY A 135 2.38 -17.47 9.53
N SER A 136 1.27 -17.71 10.24
CA SER A 136 0.63 -19.01 10.36
C SER A 136 -0.45 -19.16 9.30
N PHE A 137 -0.02 -19.39 8.05
CA PHE A 137 -0.88 -19.87 6.97
C PHE A 137 -1.69 -21.13 7.35
N VAL A 138 -1.26 -21.85 8.40
CA VAL A 138 -1.92 -23.01 9.02
C VAL A 138 -3.28 -22.67 9.63
N LYS A 139 -3.52 -21.42 10.06
CA LYS A 139 -4.77 -21.00 10.72
C LYS A 139 -5.85 -20.52 9.76
N ILE A 140 -5.56 -20.47 8.46
CA ILE A 140 -6.53 -20.04 7.45
C ILE A 140 -7.52 -21.18 7.25
N THR A 141 -8.75 -20.99 7.71
CA THR A 141 -9.88 -21.91 7.51
C THR A 141 -10.92 -21.33 6.58
N GLN A 142 -11.65 -22.21 5.90
CA GLN A 142 -12.81 -21.82 5.11
C GLN A 142 -13.87 -21.25 6.06
N GLY A 143 -14.41 -20.08 5.74
CA GLY A 143 -15.54 -19.52 6.47
C GLY A 143 -16.80 -20.37 6.28
N HIS A 144 -17.71 -20.36 7.25
CA HIS A 144 -18.97 -21.12 7.19
C HIS A 144 -19.80 -20.84 5.92
N GLU A 145 -19.80 -19.59 5.44
CA GLU A 145 -20.50 -19.17 4.22
C GLU A 145 -19.54 -18.86 3.06
N GLU A 146 -18.26 -19.22 3.18
CA GLU A 146 -17.24 -18.90 2.20
C GLU A 146 -17.16 -19.96 1.09
N GLU A 147 -17.21 -19.49 -0.16
CA GLU A 147 -16.92 -20.30 -1.34
C GLU A 147 -15.50 -20.89 -1.30
N TYR A 148 -15.37 -22.18 -1.59
CA TYR A 148 -14.09 -22.90 -1.55
C TYR A 148 -12.99 -22.21 -2.39
N THR A 149 -13.37 -21.67 -3.55
CA THR A 149 -12.43 -20.97 -4.45
C THR A 149 -11.85 -19.69 -3.83
N GLN A 150 -12.64 -18.96 -3.05
CA GLN A 150 -12.19 -17.76 -2.33
C GLN A 150 -11.25 -18.14 -1.19
N PHE A 151 -11.60 -19.18 -0.44
CA PHE A 151 -10.74 -19.77 0.59
C PHE A 151 -9.37 -20.18 0.03
N ILE A 152 -9.34 -20.94 -1.07
CA ILE A 152 -8.10 -21.38 -1.72
C ILE A 152 -7.26 -20.21 -2.23
N GLY A 153 -7.90 -19.15 -2.74
CA GLY A 153 -7.21 -17.92 -3.13
C GLY A 153 -6.42 -17.31 -1.97
N LYS A 154 -7.08 -17.12 -0.81
CA LYS A 154 -6.44 -16.59 0.41
C LYS A 154 -5.32 -17.50 0.91
N LEU A 155 -5.55 -18.81 0.96
CA LEU A 155 -4.57 -19.79 1.43
C LEU A 155 -3.34 -19.86 0.52
N LYS A 156 -3.52 -19.78 -0.80
CA LYS A 156 -2.42 -19.77 -1.78
C LYS A 156 -1.55 -18.52 -1.66
N ASP A 157 -2.17 -17.35 -1.54
CA ASP A 157 -1.45 -16.08 -1.38
C ASP A 157 -0.69 -16.03 -0.05
N ALA A 158 -1.30 -16.59 1.00
CA ALA A 158 -0.66 -16.82 2.27
C ALA A 158 0.57 -17.72 2.14
N VAL A 159 0.44 -18.94 1.64
CA VAL A 159 1.56 -19.90 1.54
C VAL A 159 2.74 -19.33 0.73
N LYS A 160 2.45 -18.64 -0.38
CA LYS A 160 3.48 -17.97 -1.21
C LYS A 160 4.25 -16.87 -0.49
N LYS A 161 3.63 -16.18 0.47
CA LYS A 161 4.27 -15.12 1.25
C LYS A 161 5.21 -15.68 2.33
N SER A 162 4.93 -16.88 2.86
CA SER A 162 5.78 -17.50 3.89
C SER A 162 6.89 -18.40 3.35
N ILE A 163 6.64 -19.13 2.26
CA ILE A 163 7.52 -20.22 1.83
C ILE A 163 8.11 -19.87 0.47
N ARG A 164 9.44 -19.91 0.36
CA ARG A 164 10.14 -19.65 -0.91
C ARG A 164 10.24 -20.86 -1.82
N ASP A 165 10.22 -22.06 -1.26
CA ASP A 165 10.30 -23.32 -2.02
C ASP A 165 8.94 -23.66 -2.66
N GLU A 166 8.88 -23.66 -3.99
CA GLU A 166 7.64 -23.90 -4.75
C GLU A 166 7.07 -25.33 -4.57
N THR A 167 7.94 -26.31 -4.34
CA THR A 167 7.51 -27.70 -4.11
C THR A 167 6.81 -27.79 -2.76
N LEU A 168 7.41 -27.19 -1.73
CA LEU A 168 6.86 -27.15 -0.38
C LEU A 168 5.57 -26.30 -0.32
N GLN A 169 5.50 -25.20 -1.07
CA GLN A 169 4.28 -24.41 -1.22
C GLN A 169 3.12 -25.28 -1.71
N ASN A 170 3.32 -26.07 -2.76
CA ASN A 170 2.28 -26.93 -3.33
C ASN A 170 1.84 -28.04 -2.37
N ILE A 171 2.78 -28.65 -1.65
CA ILE A 171 2.47 -29.70 -0.66
C ILE A 171 1.61 -29.13 0.47
N ILE A 172 2.05 -28.03 1.06
CA ILE A 172 1.37 -27.41 2.20
C ILE A 172 0.02 -26.81 1.79
N LEU A 173 -0.07 -26.21 0.61
CA LEU A 173 -1.34 -25.71 0.08
C LEU A 173 -2.37 -26.83 -0.01
N LYS A 174 -2.00 -28.01 -0.56
CA LYS A 174 -2.90 -29.16 -0.67
C LYS A 174 -3.31 -29.71 0.70
N GLN A 175 -2.37 -29.79 1.64
CA GLN A 175 -2.65 -30.29 2.98
C GLN A 175 -3.67 -29.40 3.70
N LEU A 176 -3.44 -28.09 3.72
CA LEU A 176 -4.32 -27.15 4.41
C LEU A 176 -5.64 -26.93 3.67
N ALA A 177 -5.64 -27.05 2.35
CA ALA A 177 -6.86 -27.05 1.55
C ALA A 177 -7.79 -28.22 1.87
N PHE A 178 -7.23 -29.32 2.40
CA PHE A 178 -7.99 -30.48 2.86
C PHE A 178 -8.36 -30.37 4.33
N GLU A 179 -7.41 -30.03 5.20
CA GLU A 179 -7.62 -29.96 6.66
C GLU A 179 -8.55 -28.83 7.10
N ASN A 180 -8.51 -27.69 6.38
CA ASN A 180 -9.16 -26.46 6.81
C ASN A 180 -10.38 -26.08 5.95
N ALA A 181 -10.82 -26.98 5.07
CA ALA A 181 -12.09 -26.85 4.34
C ALA A 181 -13.28 -27.18 5.25
N ASN A 182 -14.47 -26.71 4.89
CA ASN A 182 -15.70 -27.10 5.56
C ASN A 182 -16.01 -28.58 5.27
N GLU A 183 -16.66 -29.28 6.21
CA GLU A 183 -17.01 -30.71 6.07
C GLU A 183 -17.95 -31.01 4.87
N GLU A 184 -18.60 -29.98 4.33
CA GLU A 184 -19.52 -30.08 3.19
C GLU A 184 -18.82 -29.98 1.82
N CYS A 185 -17.51 -29.74 1.77
CA CYS A 185 -16.68 -29.66 0.56
C CYS A 185 -15.94 -30.98 0.25
#